data_AF-A0A438DU54-F1
#
_entry.id   AF-A0A438DU54-F1
#
_cell.length_a   1.000
_cell.length_b   1.000
_cell.length_c   1.000
_cell.angle_alpha   90.00
_cell.angle_beta   90.00
_cell.angle_gamma   90.00
#
_symmetry.space_group_name_H-M   'P 1'
#
loop_
_entity.id
_entity.type
_entity.pdbx_description
1 polymer ?
#
loop_
_entity_poly.entity_id
_entity_poly.type
_entity_poly.pdbx_seq_one_letter_code
_entity_poly.pdbx_strand_id
1 'polypeptide(L)'
;MVSLGSSPSSNRVDELPPVDMFVTTTDPMLEPPIITVNTVLSLLAVDYPANKLSCYVSDDGASPLTFYALLEASKFSKLWVPFCKKYGIQTRAPFRYFSNELVSSNDNSMEFLQEYRKMKHIEYCKV
;
A
#
# COMPACT_ATOMS: atom_id res chain seq x y z
N MET A 1 13.50 4.54 -48.72
CA MET A 1 13.31 3.13 -48.33
C MET A 1 13.49 3.04 -46.83
N VAL A 2 12.44 2.58 -46.15
CA VAL A 2 12.23 2.35 -44.70
C VAL A 2 13.48 1.82 -43.96
N SER A 3 13.73 2.18 -42.68
CA SER A 3 12.93 1.68 -41.54
C SER A 3 12.80 2.67 -40.37
N LEU A 4 11.54 2.91 -39.99
CA LEU A 4 11.10 3.26 -38.65
C LEU A 4 11.15 2.00 -37.77
N GLY A 5 11.63 2.10 -36.52
CA GLY A 5 11.27 1.12 -35.49
C GLY A 5 12.36 0.81 -34.47
N SER A 6 12.24 1.38 -33.28
CA SER A 6 12.20 0.60 -32.04
C SER A 6 11.66 1.49 -30.92
N SER A 7 10.37 1.36 -30.64
CA SER A 7 9.70 1.89 -29.45
C SER A 7 10.39 1.39 -28.18
N PRO A 8 10.47 2.16 -27.08
CA PRO A 8 11.04 1.68 -25.84
C PRO A 8 10.18 0.51 -25.32
N SER A 9 10.80 -0.66 -25.27
CA SER A 9 10.18 -1.96 -25.02
C SER A 9 9.43 -2.01 -23.69
N SER A 10 8.17 -2.42 -23.77
CA SER A 10 7.27 -2.85 -22.69
C SER A 10 7.78 -4.03 -21.83
N ASN A 11 9.05 -4.44 -21.94
CA ASN A 11 9.54 -5.75 -21.47
C ASN A 11 10.18 -5.76 -20.07
N ARG A 12 10.42 -4.61 -19.43
CA ARG A 12 11.14 -4.58 -18.14
C ARG A 12 10.36 -5.22 -16.98
N VAL A 13 9.03 -5.23 -17.08
CA VAL A 13 8.13 -5.75 -16.04
C VAL A 13 8.15 -7.28 -16.01
N ASP A 14 8.32 -7.91 -17.18
CA ASP A 14 8.37 -9.36 -17.33
C ASP A 14 9.68 -9.97 -16.82
N GLU A 15 10.76 -9.19 -16.79
CA GLU A 15 12.08 -9.60 -16.28
C GLU A 15 12.20 -9.62 -14.75
N LEU A 16 11.24 -9.01 -14.04
CA LEU A 16 11.26 -8.97 -12.57
C LEU A 16 11.00 -10.37 -11.96
N PRO A 17 11.77 -10.83 -10.95
CA PRO A 17 11.52 -12.13 -10.30
C PRO A 17 10.27 -12.08 -9.40
N PRO A 18 9.65 -13.22 -9.05
CA PRO A 18 8.72 -13.27 -7.91
C PRO A 18 9.43 -12.85 -6.61
N VAL A 19 8.71 -12.11 -5.75
CA VAL A 19 9.19 -11.62 -4.46
C VAL A 19 8.17 -11.97 -3.38
N ASP A 20 8.65 -12.70 -2.37
CA ASP A 20 7.89 -13.03 -1.17
C ASP A 20 8.38 -12.16 -0.01
N MET A 21 7.47 -11.41 0.60
CA MET A 21 7.75 -10.56 1.75
C MET A 21 7.19 -11.23 3.00
N PHE A 22 8.00 -11.34 4.04
CA PHE A 22 7.60 -11.90 5.33
C PHE A 22 7.55 -10.78 6.38
N VAL A 23 6.43 -10.72 7.10
CA VAL A 23 6.23 -9.86 8.27
C VAL A 23 6.00 -10.76 9.47
N THR A 24 6.81 -10.60 10.51
CA THR A 24 6.67 -11.35 11.76
C THR A 24 6.21 -10.41 12.87
N THR A 25 5.34 -10.87 13.74
CA THR A 25 4.94 -10.18 14.97
C THR A 25 4.75 -11.19 16.07
N THR A 26 4.96 -10.81 17.33
CA THR A 26 4.92 -11.76 18.45
C THR A 26 4.09 -11.31 19.64
N ASP A 27 4.10 -10.02 20.00
CA ASP A 27 3.42 -9.57 21.21
C ASP A 27 2.59 -8.33 20.87
N PRO A 28 1.25 -8.42 20.85
CA PRO A 28 0.40 -7.29 20.49
C PRO A 28 0.46 -6.11 21.48
N MET A 29 1.03 -6.31 22.68
CA MET A 29 1.22 -5.25 23.67
C MET A 29 2.51 -4.47 23.41
N LEU A 30 3.57 -5.15 22.98
CA LEU A 30 4.84 -4.50 22.62
C LEU A 30 4.82 -3.99 21.16
N GLU A 31 4.10 -4.68 20.29
CA GLU A 31 3.90 -4.38 18.88
C GLU A 31 2.40 -4.18 18.59
N PRO A 32 1.86 -2.97 18.83
CA PRO A 32 0.45 -2.71 18.59
C PRO A 32 0.05 -3.11 17.16
N PRO A 33 -1.07 -3.83 16.95
CA PRO A 33 -1.44 -4.37 15.63
C PRO A 33 -1.51 -3.35 14.49
N ILE A 34 -1.78 -2.08 14.82
CA ILE A 34 -1.78 -0.99 13.86
C ILE A 34 -0.41 -0.79 13.17
N ILE A 35 0.70 -1.09 13.84
CA ILE A 35 2.05 -1.02 13.27
C ILE A 35 2.25 -2.12 12.23
N THR A 36 1.82 -3.34 12.56
CA THR A 36 1.84 -4.49 11.64
C THR A 36 0.95 -4.22 10.42
N VAL A 37 -0.26 -3.68 10.63
CA VAL A 37 -1.17 -3.27 9.55
C VAL A 37 -0.54 -2.24 8.63
N ASN A 38 0.08 -1.19 9.17
CA ASN A 38 0.73 -0.16 8.36
C ASN A 38 1.89 -0.71 7.53
N THR A 39 2.64 -1.64 8.11
CA THR A 39 3.73 -2.35 7.40
C THR A 39 3.17 -3.16 6.25
N VAL A 40 2.16 -4.00 6.50
CA VAL A 40 1.52 -4.83 5.47
C VAL A 40 0.92 -3.98 4.35
N LEU A 41 0.19 -2.91 4.68
CA LEU A 41 -0.41 -2.01 3.67
C LEU A 41 0.66 -1.30 2.83
N SER A 42 1.78 -0.91 3.44
CA SER A 42 2.91 -0.31 2.74
C SER A 42 3.54 -1.30 1.76
N LEU A 43 3.75 -2.55 2.19
CA LEU A 43 4.29 -3.62 1.35
C LEU A 43 3.37 -3.98 0.19
N LEU A 44 2.05 -4.05 0.41
CA LEU A 44 1.08 -4.33 -0.66
C LEU A 44 0.98 -3.22 -1.72
N ALA A 45 1.38 -1.99 -1.37
CA ALA A 45 1.31 -0.83 -2.25
C ALA A 45 2.63 -0.52 -2.99
N VAL A 46 3.67 -1.35 -2.85
CA VAL A 46 4.94 -1.17 -3.57
C VAL A 46 4.73 -1.21 -5.08
N ASP A 47 5.59 -0.51 -5.81
CA ASP A 47 5.56 -0.48 -7.27
C ASP A 47 6.19 -1.75 -7.85
N TYR A 48 5.43 -2.85 -7.76
CA TYR A 48 5.81 -4.17 -8.26
C TYR A 48 4.61 -4.86 -8.93
N PRO A 49 4.83 -5.76 -9.91
CA PRO A 49 3.75 -6.52 -10.52
C PRO A 49 3.00 -7.35 -9.48
N ALA A 50 1.68 -7.17 -9.42
CA ALA A 50 0.85 -7.81 -8.40
C ALA A 50 0.88 -9.35 -8.47
N ASN A 51 1.08 -9.91 -9.67
CA ASN A 51 1.24 -11.34 -9.88
C ASN A 51 2.63 -11.89 -9.50
N LYS A 52 3.56 -11.03 -9.12
CA LYS A 52 4.93 -11.38 -8.71
C LYS A 52 5.23 -10.96 -7.27
N LEU A 53 4.24 -10.49 -6.53
CA LEU A 53 4.40 -10.01 -5.17
C LEU A 53 3.47 -10.80 -4.24
N SER A 54 4.06 -11.44 -3.24
CA SER A 54 3.32 -12.12 -2.18
C SER A 54 3.73 -11.54 -0.82
N CYS A 55 2.77 -11.42 0.10
CA CYS A 55 3.02 -10.92 1.45
C CYS A 55 2.47 -11.93 2.46
N TYR A 56 3.34 -12.41 3.34
CA TYR A 56 3.05 -13.40 4.36
C TYR A 56 3.22 -12.76 5.74
N VAL A 57 2.28 -13.02 6.64
CA VAL A 57 2.36 -12.56 8.03
C VAL A 57 2.41 -13.77 8.95
N SER A 58 3.43 -13.84 9.80
CA SER A 58 3.54 -14.80 10.89
C SER A 58 3.27 -14.08 12.21
N ASP A 59 2.27 -14.55 12.94
CA ASP A 59 1.92 -14.02 14.28
C ASP A 59 2.20 -15.10 15.33
N ASP A 60 3.36 -15.00 15.98
CA ASP A 60 3.79 -15.92 17.03
C ASP A 60 3.00 -15.70 18.33
N GLY A 61 2.35 -14.54 18.48
CA GLY A 61 1.49 -14.21 19.61
C GLY A 61 0.09 -14.81 19.53
N ALA A 62 -0.29 -15.35 18.37
CA ALA A 62 -1.61 -15.88 18.08
C ALA A 62 -2.74 -14.94 18.54
N SER A 63 -2.55 -13.63 18.33
CA SER A 63 -3.40 -12.58 18.89
C SER A 63 -4.68 -12.43 18.06
N PRO A 64 -5.88 -12.60 18.67
CA PRO A 64 -7.13 -12.33 17.96
C PRO A 64 -7.21 -10.87 17.47
N LEU A 65 -6.61 -9.94 18.20
CA LEU A 65 -6.60 -8.53 17.82
C LEU A 65 -5.76 -8.30 16.55
N THR A 66 -4.60 -8.93 16.45
CA THR A 66 -3.76 -8.91 15.25
C THR A 66 -4.50 -9.51 14.06
N PHE A 67 -5.17 -10.64 14.24
CA PHE A 67 -5.97 -11.27 13.20
C PHE A 67 -7.08 -10.34 12.67
N TYR A 68 -7.91 -9.76 13.55
CA TYR A 68 -8.99 -8.87 13.11
C TYR A 68 -8.45 -7.58 12.47
N ALA A 69 -7.36 -7.02 12.98
CA ALA A 69 -6.71 -5.85 12.37
C ALA A 69 -6.23 -6.15 10.94
N LEU A 70 -5.60 -7.32 10.72
CA LEU A 70 -5.18 -7.76 9.38
C LEU A 70 -6.37 -8.06 8.47
N LEU A 71 -7.48 -8.58 9.01
CA LEU A 71 -8.72 -8.77 8.25
C LEU A 71 -9.28 -7.43 7.74
N GLU A 72 -9.37 -6.40 8.58
CA GLU A 72 -9.82 -5.08 8.14
C GLU A 72 -8.81 -4.43 7.18
N ALA A 73 -7.51 -4.57 7.44
CA ALA A 73 -6.46 -4.14 6.52
C ALA A 73 -6.59 -4.80 5.14
N SER A 74 -6.96 -6.07 5.05
CA SER A 74 -7.17 -6.77 3.78
C SER A 74 -8.34 -6.20 2.96
N LYS A 75 -9.36 -5.63 3.62
CA LYS A 75 -10.47 -4.94 2.96
C LYS A 75 -10.04 -3.56 2.51
N PHE A 76 -9.35 -2.82 3.39
CA PHE A 76 -8.87 -1.48 3.10
C PHE A 76 -7.79 -1.45 2.01
N SER A 77 -6.94 -2.48 1.91
CA SER A 77 -5.91 -2.57 0.87
C SER A 77 -6.49 -2.48 -0.55
N LYS A 78 -7.73 -2.95 -0.76
CA LYS A 78 -8.45 -2.85 -2.03
C LYS A 78 -8.75 -1.41 -2.45
N LEU A 79 -8.74 -0.47 -1.51
CA LEU A 79 -8.91 0.96 -1.73
C LEU A 79 -7.55 1.68 -1.74
N TRP A 80 -6.70 1.36 -0.78
CA TRP A 80 -5.41 2.01 -0.58
C TRP A 80 -4.42 1.74 -1.72
N VAL A 81 -4.27 0.48 -2.16
CA VAL A 81 -3.30 0.11 -3.19
C VAL A 81 -3.59 0.81 -4.53
N PRO A 82 -4.85 0.81 -5.05
CA PRO A 82 -5.17 1.57 -6.24
C PRO A 82 -4.97 3.08 -6.08
N PHE A 83 -5.30 3.66 -4.91
CA PHE A 83 -5.07 5.08 -4.63
C PHE A 83 -3.58 5.43 -4.68
N CYS A 84 -2.72 4.62 -4.04
CA CYS A 84 -1.27 4.82 -4.09
C CYS A 84 -0.74 4.79 -5.53
N LYS A 85 -1.20 3.85 -6.34
CA LYS A 85 -0.79 3.70 -7.75
C LYS A 85 -1.30 4.85 -8.61
N LYS A 86 -2.58 5.22 -8.48
CA LYS A 86 -3.23 6.30 -9.25
C LYS A 86 -2.53 7.64 -9.06
N TYR A 87 -2.12 7.95 -7.83
CA TYR A 87 -1.55 9.25 -7.48
C TYR A 87 -0.03 9.23 -7.23
N GLY A 88 0.65 8.12 -7.54
CA GLY A 88 2.10 8.00 -7.38
C GLY A 88 2.59 8.25 -5.94
N ILE A 89 1.82 7.82 -4.94
CA ILE A 89 2.10 8.08 -3.52
C ILE A 89 3.40 7.39 -3.10
N GLN A 90 4.36 8.18 -2.62
CA GLN A 90 5.68 7.68 -2.21
C GLN A 90 5.65 7.07 -0.80
N THR A 91 4.98 7.73 0.14
CA THR A 91 4.82 7.23 1.51
C THR A 91 3.62 6.28 1.56
N ARG A 92 3.89 4.98 1.50
CA ARG A 92 2.85 3.94 1.35
C ARG A 92 2.30 3.41 2.66
N ALA A 93 2.91 3.73 3.80
CA ALA A 93 2.35 3.50 5.12
C ALA A 93 1.28 4.57 5.42
N PRO A 94 -0.01 4.23 5.52
CA PRO A 94 -1.09 5.22 5.67
C PRO A 94 -0.92 6.15 6.88
N PHE A 95 -0.55 5.61 8.06
CA PHE A 95 -0.30 6.39 9.27
C PHE A 95 0.70 7.50 9.00
N ARG A 96 1.82 7.17 8.35
CA ARG A 96 2.88 8.13 8.03
C ARG A 96 2.45 9.12 6.95
N TYR A 97 1.71 8.65 5.94
CA TYR A 97 1.20 9.51 4.86
C TYR A 97 0.23 10.58 5.39
N PHE A 98 -0.75 10.18 6.19
CA PHE A 98 -1.80 11.07 6.69
C PHE A 98 -1.40 11.90 7.92
N SER A 99 -0.25 11.59 8.54
CA SER A 99 0.32 12.38 9.65
C SER A 99 0.75 13.78 9.21
N ASN A 100 1.14 13.95 7.94
CA ASN A 100 1.48 15.26 7.41
C ASN A 100 0.21 15.96 6.93
N GLU A 101 0.12 17.27 7.13
CA GLU A 101 -0.91 18.07 6.48
C GLU A 101 -0.67 18.07 4.97
N LEU A 102 -1.75 18.03 4.19
CA LEU A 102 -1.66 18.29 2.76
C LEU A 102 -1.19 19.73 2.61
N VAL A 103 0.04 19.91 2.14
CA VAL A 103 0.44 21.20 1.59
C VAL A 103 -0.42 21.41 0.36
N SER A 104 -1.29 22.43 0.40
CA SER A 104 -2.11 22.80 -0.75
C SER A 104 -1.20 23.33 -1.86
N SER A 105 -0.63 22.44 -2.65
CA SER A 105 -0.02 22.80 -3.92
C SER A 105 -1.15 23.15 -4.88
N ASN A 106 -0.95 24.22 -5.66
CA ASN A 106 -1.89 24.64 -6.70
C ASN A 106 -2.09 23.58 -7.80
N ASP A 107 -1.27 22.53 -7.83
CA ASP A 107 -1.32 21.42 -8.78
C ASP A 107 -2.26 20.27 -8.38
N ASN A 108 -2.81 20.27 -7.16
CA ASN A 108 -3.71 19.19 -6.72
C ASN A 108 -5.08 19.30 -7.40
N SER A 109 -5.48 18.28 -8.15
CA SER A 109 -6.81 18.24 -8.77
C SER A 109 -7.91 18.14 -7.71
N MET A 110 -9.09 18.69 -8.02
CA MET A 110 -10.27 18.60 -7.15
C MET A 110 -10.66 17.14 -6.86
N GLU A 111 -10.52 16.27 -7.87
CA GLU A 111 -10.75 14.83 -7.75
C GLU A 111 -9.79 14.20 -6.72
N PHE A 112 -8.49 14.51 -6.79
CA PHE A 112 -7.52 14.03 -5.80
C PHE A 112 -7.87 14.50 -4.40
N LEU A 113 -8.23 15.77 -4.20
CA LEU A 113 -8.61 16.29 -2.89
C LEU A 113 -9.84 15.59 -2.31
N GLN A 114 -10.83 15.26 -3.15
CA GLN A 114 -12.01 14.53 -2.74
C GLN A 114 -11.69 13.08 -2.36
N GLU A 115 -10.91 12.37 -3.19
CA GLU A 115 -10.47 11.00 -2.89
C GLU A 115 -9.56 10.94 -1.67
N TYR A 116 -8.64 11.90 -1.51
CA TYR A 116 -7.78 12.00 -0.33
C TYR A 116 -8.61 12.15 0.96
N ARG A 117 -9.59 13.06 0.98
CA ARG A 117 -10.46 13.27 2.15
C ARG A 117 -11.23 12.00 2.49
N LYS A 118 -11.78 11.34 1.48
CA LYS A 118 -12.48 10.05 1.65
C LYS A 118 -11.53 8.99 2.22
N MET A 119 -10.34 8.85 1.64
CA MET A 119 -9.35 7.87 2.08
C MET A 119 -8.91 8.13 3.53
N LYS A 120 -8.59 9.38 3.87
CA LYS A 120 -8.11 9.78 5.20
C LYS A 120 -9.17 9.60 6.29
N HIS A 121 -10.37 10.13 6.07
CA HIS A 121 -11.36 10.29 7.13
C HIS A 121 -12.45 9.24 7.16
N ILE A 122 -12.74 8.61 6.02
CA ILE A 122 -13.86 7.66 5.92
C ILE A 122 -13.34 6.23 5.94
N GLU A 123 -12.25 5.94 5.24
CA GLU A 123 -11.81 4.55 5.05
C GLU A 123 -10.67 4.16 5.98
N TYR A 124 -9.63 4.98 6.15
CA TYR A 124 -8.51 4.64 7.03
C TYR A 124 -8.91 4.64 8.51
N CYS A 125 -9.76 5.57 8.96
CA CYS A 125 -10.21 5.61 10.36
C CYS A 125 -11.08 4.42 10.79
N LYS A 126 -11.50 3.54 9.86
CA LYS A 126 -12.22 2.30 10.15
C LYS A 126 -11.28 1.10 10.36
N VAL A 127 -10.01 1.26 10.03
CA VAL A 127 -8.95 0.26 10.17
C VAL A 127 -8.23 0.48 11.48
#